data_AF-A0A0S2FEM7-F1
#
_entry.id   AF-A0A0S2FEM7-F1
#
_cell.length_a   1.000
_cell.length_b   1.000
_cell.length_c   1.000
_cell.angle_alpha   90.00
_cell.angle_beta   90.00
_cell.angle_gamma   90.00
#
_symmetry.space_group_name_H-M   'P 1'
#
loop_
_entity.id
_entity.type
_entity.pdbx_description
1 polymer ?
#
loop_
_entity_poly.entity_id
_entity_poly.type
_entity_poly.pdbx_seq_one_letter_code
_entity_poly.pdbx_strand_id
1 'polypeptide(L)'
;MFRRLFLASLLLTASHSAASAAIPACPALSDVSTPPHCLATEHGWFYAGSESEAAAYAEYARIVSIEFARTFARPAPFGAVVAIDSNQLLPESTKAALKQQGAHWLLAWLDTEYMRKEVEKQVRKQFKQQNPGMAPAKLNALARDFAQRSADRSDLLRHEIGHSVLKAAYWPQEAFVTDDAHYGSSAPDWLDEAAAIAMEGPKDTESRRILFVQMAAGDLYHAPLKPLDQFLGMQHPRKSDAGLPAAMRSSKNNITVGIGNLDDNAALVRMIGYYAQVRGWVDFLSDSAKPGVLGSIAESLAGGNDFEQWLSQHAAEYGLATSLPALQSQWAAWVRKGQAPGKSAPES
;
A
#
# COMPACT_ATOMS: atom_id res chain seq x y z
N MET A 1 -1.02 -44.49 -64.24
CA MET A 1 -0.35 -44.83 -62.97
C MET A 1 0.30 -43.55 -62.42
N PHE A 2 -0.39 -42.82 -61.53
CA PHE A 2 0.17 -41.64 -60.84
C PHE A 2 0.50 -42.01 -59.40
N ARG A 3 1.78 -41.94 -59.04
CA ARG A 3 2.32 -42.25 -57.71
C ARG A 3 2.19 -41.00 -56.83
N ARG A 4 1.35 -41.06 -55.80
CA ARG A 4 1.25 -40.02 -54.75
C ARG A 4 2.43 -40.18 -53.77
N LEU A 5 3.24 -39.15 -53.62
CA LEU A 5 4.24 -39.01 -52.55
C LEU A 5 3.60 -38.21 -51.41
N PHE A 6 3.41 -38.87 -50.26
CA PHE A 6 3.09 -38.22 -48.99
C PHE A 6 4.40 -37.74 -48.35
N LEU A 7 4.57 -36.42 -48.20
CA LEU A 7 5.57 -35.85 -47.29
C LEU A 7 4.93 -35.76 -45.89
N ALA A 8 5.49 -36.52 -44.94
CA ALA A 8 5.19 -36.38 -43.52
C ALA A 8 6.08 -35.27 -42.94
N SER A 9 5.49 -34.14 -42.56
CA SER A 9 6.19 -33.09 -41.81
C SER A 9 6.31 -33.50 -40.35
N LEU A 10 7.54 -33.75 -39.90
CA LEU A 10 7.88 -33.88 -38.48
C LEU A 10 7.76 -32.50 -37.81
N LEU A 11 6.77 -32.33 -36.93
CA LEU A 11 6.71 -31.21 -35.99
C LEU A 11 7.69 -31.49 -34.84
N LEU A 12 8.87 -30.86 -34.88
CA LEU A 12 9.74 -30.75 -33.70
C LEU A 12 9.10 -29.77 -32.70
N THR A 13 8.47 -30.30 -31.65
CA THR A 13 8.12 -29.52 -30.47
C THR A 13 9.39 -29.26 -29.65
N ALA A 14 9.96 -28.05 -29.76
CA ALA A 14 11.05 -27.63 -28.88
C ALA A 14 10.48 -27.36 -27.47
N SER A 15 10.58 -28.36 -26.60
CA SER A 15 10.32 -28.23 -25.17
C SER A 15 11.36 -27.28 -24.57
N HIS A 16 11.03 -25.99 -24.47
CA HIS A 16 11.82 -25.05 -23.69
C HIS A 16 11.59 -25.36 -22.21
N SER A 17 12.45 -26.18 -21.63
CA SER A 17 12.58 -26.27 -20.17
C SER A 17 13.03 -24.92 -19.66
N ALA A 18 12.09 -24.12 -19.13
CA ALA A 18 12.41 -22.92 -18.38
C ALA A 18 13.24 -23.36 -17.17
N ALA A 19 14.55 -23.08 -17.19
CA ALA A 19 15.41 -23.25 -16.04
C ALA A 19 14.89 -22.32 -14.93
N SER A 20 14.33 -22.91 -13.86
CA SER A 20 13.93 -22.15 -12.69
C SER A 20 15.20 -21.51 -12.11
N ALA A 21 15.29 -20.18 -12.17
CA ALA A 21 16.39 -19.45 -11.57
C ALA A 21 16.39 -19.75 -10.06
N ALA A 22 17.54 -20.14 -9.51
CA ALA A 22 17.65 -20.43 -8.10
C ALA A 22 17.35 -19.17 -7.28
N ILE A 23 16.51 -19.31 -6.24
CA ILE A 23 16.23 -18.22 -5.30
C ILE A 23 17.54 -17.81 -4.62
N PRO A 24 17.96 -16.54 -4.69
CA PRO A 24 19.19 -16.09 -4.04
C PRO A 24 19.13 -16.29 -2.52
N ALA A 25 20.19 -16.82 -1.93
CA ALA A 25 20.31 -16.91 -0.48
C ALA A 25 20.26 -15.51 0.16
N CYS A 26 19.82 -15.43 1.42
CA CYS A 26 19.78 -14.19 2.18
C CYS A 26 21.18 -13.55 2.31
N PRO A 27 21.36 -12.29 1.87
CA PRO A 27 22.56 -11.53 2.13
C PRO A 27 22.81 -11.37 3.64
N ALA A 28 24.07 -11.49 4.06
CA ALA A 28 24.46 -11.18 5.44
C ALA A 28 24.42 -9.65 5.66
N LEU A 29 23.79 -9.22 6.75
CA LEU A 29 23.70 -7.81 7.16
C LEU A 29 24.51 -7.62 8.45
N SER A 30 25.65 -6.96 8.38
CA SER A 30 26.59 -6.83 9.51
C SER A 30 26.23 -5.74 10.53
N ASP A 31 25.39 -4.78 10.14
CA ASP A 31 25.23 -3.50 10.86
C ASP A 31 23.82 -3.28 11.44
N VAL A 32 22.97 -4.31 11.47
CA VAL A 32 21.60 -4.21 12.01
C VAL A 32 21.54 -4.90 13.38
N SER A 33 21.06 -4.19 14.41
CA SER A 33 21.04 -4.65 15.82
C SER A 33 20.11 -5.84 16.11
N THR A 34 19.14 -6.11 15.24
CA THR A 34 18.29 -7.32 15.17
C THR A 34 17.71 -7.39 13.73
N PRO A 35 17.32 -8.55 13.14
CA PRO A 35 17.34 -9.91 13.70
C PRO A 35 17.96 -10.99 12.76
N PRO A 36 18.39 -12.14 13.32
CA PRO A 36 19.20 -13.16 12.64
C PRO A 36 18.41 -14.07 11.68
N HIS A 37 17.09 -13.94 11.62
CA HIS A 37 16.25 -14.78 10.77
C HIS A 37 15.94 -14.06 9.47
N CYS A 38 16.27 -14.71 8.37
CA CYS A 38 15.93 -14.26 7.05
C CYS A 38 15.28 -15.39 6.26
N LEU A 39 14.21 -15.06 5.55
CA LEU A 39 13.61 -15.91 4.55
C LEU A 39 13.83 -15.29 3.17
N ALA A 40 14.39 -16.07 2.24
CA ALA A 40 14.49 -15.73 0.83
C ALA A 40 13.37 -16.42 0.04
N THR A 41 12.70 -15.69 -0.84
CA THR A 41 11.71 -16.23 -1.78
C THR A 41 11.93 -15.64 -3.18
N GLU A 42 11.14 -16.03 -4.17
CA GLU A 42 11.14 -15.38 -5.48
C GLU A 42 10.73 -13.89 -5.45
N HIS A 43 10.21 -13.39 -4.34
CA HIS A 43 9.75 -12.00 -4.18
C HIS A 43 10.72 -11.10 -3.43
N GLY A 44 11.71 -11.66 -2.73
CA GLY A 44 12.62 -10.85 -1.94
C GLY A 44 13.34 -11.55 -0.80
N TRP A 45 13.93 -10.72 0.05
CA TRP A 45 14.50 -11.11 1.35
C TRP A 45 13.74 -10.46 2.50
N PHE A 46 13.38 -11.26 3.50
CA PHE A 46 12.53 -10.82 4.60
C PHE A 46 13.23 -11.12 5.93
N TYR A 47 13.68 -10.06 6.60
CA TYR A 47 14.43 -10.14 7.87
C TYR A 47 13.52 -9.73 9.02
N ALA A 48 13.39 -10.58 10.03
CA ALA A 48 12.44 -10.38 11.12
C ALA A 48 12.85 -11.08 12.42
N GLY A 49 12.25 -10.64 13.56
CA GLY A 49 12.66 -11.01 14.92
C GLY A 49 12.64 -12.50 15.18
N SER A 50 11.86 -13.22 14.37
CA SER A 50 11.65 -14.66 14.41
C SER A 50 11.41 -15.22 13.01
N GLU A 51 11.59 -16.54 12.84
CA GLU A 51 11.28 -17.23 11.58
C GLU A 51 9.81 -17.08 11.17
N SER A 52 8.88 -17.15 12.14
CA SER A 52 7.44 -16.98 11.87
C SER A 52 7.10 -15.59 11.34
N GLU A 53 7.80 -14.56 11.83
CA GLU A 53 7.57 -13.20 11.37
C GLU A 53 8.20 -12.96 9.99
N ALA A 54 9.38 -13.53 9.72
CA ALA A 54 10.00 -13.47 8.40
C ALA A 54 9.12 -14.18 7.35
N ALA A 55 8.54 -15.33 7.73
CA ALA A 55 7.56 -16.04 6.92
C ALA A 55 6.29 -15.22 6.67
N ALA A 56 5.79 -14.50 7.68
CA ALA A 56 4.64 -13.61 7.52
C ALA A 56 4.94 -12.46 6.54
N TYR A 57 6.10 -11.80 6.67
CA TYR A 57 6.51 -10.73 5.75
C TYR A 57 6.63 -11.23 4.31
N ALA A 58 7.22 -12.41 4.12
CA ALA A 58 7.33 -13.06 2.81
C ALA A 58 5.95 -13.36 2.20
N GLU A 59 5.01 -13.86 3.01
CA GLU A 59 3.65 -14.14 2.56
C GLU A 59 2.91 -12.85 2.17
N TYR A 60 3.07 -11.76 2.93
CA TYR A 60 2.50 -10.48 2.55
C TYR A 60 3.09 -9.96 1.24
N ALA A 61 4.40 -10.05 1.05
CA ALA A 61 5.03 -9.65 -0.21
C ALA A 61 4.60 -10.52 -1.39
N ARG A 62 4.35 -11.82 -1.19
CA ARG A 62 3.76 -12.71 -2.19
C ARG A 62 2.37 -12.26 -2.60
N ILE A 63 1.51 -11.94 -1.63
CA ILE A 63 0.16 -11.42 -1.89
C ILE A 63 0.23 -10.09 -2.64
N VAL A 64 1.06 -9.14 -2.17
CA VAL A 64 1.29 -7.87 -2.88
C VAL A 64 1.78 -8.10 -4.30
N SER A 65 2.70 -9.04 -4.52
CA SER A 65 3.21 -9.31 -5.87
C SER A 65 2.13 -9.78 -6.84
N ILE A 66 1.21 -10.63 -6.38
CA ILE A 66 0.08 -11.12 -7.18
C ILE A 66 -0.90 -9.98 -7.48
N GLU A 67 -1.29 -9.23 -6.44
CA GLU A 67 -2.27 -8.15 -6.57
C GLU A 67 -1.73 -6.97 -7.41
N PHE A 68 -0.45 -6.64 -7.25
CA PHE A 68 0.22 -5.63 -8.06
C PHE A 68 0.27 -6.03 -9.53
N ALA A 69 0.65 -7.28 -9.83
CA ALA A 69 0.65 -7.80 -11.19
C ALA A 69 -0.74 -7.75 -11.84
N ARG A 70 -1.78 -8.06 -11.07
CA ARG A 70 -3.17 -7.98 -11.52
C ARG A 70 -3.62 -6.53 -11.77
N THR A 71 -3.28 -5.61 -10.87
CA THR A 71 -3.77 -4.23 -10.86
C THR A 71 -3.05 -3.35 -11.87
N PHE A 72 -1.72 -3.49 -11.95
CA PHE A 72 -0.84 -2.68 -12.78
C PHE A 72 -0.43 -3.36 -14.09
N ALA A 73 -0.84 -4.61 -14.33
CA ALA A 73 -0.42 -5.41 -15.49
C ALA A 73 1.12 -5.47 -15.67
N ARG A 74 1.86 -5.40 -14.55
CA ARG A 74 3.32 -5.41 -14.49
C ARG A 74 3.76 -6.24 -13.27
N PRO A 75 4.75 -7.15 -13.39
CA PRO A 75 5.23 -7.91 -12.24
C PRO A 75 5.83 -6.97 -11.17
N ALA A 76 5.60 -7.30 -9.90
CA ALA A 76 6.25 -6.60 -8.79
C ALA A 76 7.78 -6.86 -8.83
N PRO A 77 8.62 -5.82 -8.67
CA PRO A 77 10.07 -6.01 -8.60
C PRO A 77 10.47 -6.78 -7.33
N PHE A 78 11.57 -7.52 -7.41
CA PHE A 78 12.20 -8.19 -6.26
C PHE A 78 12.69 -7.16 -5.24
N GLY A 79 12.47 -7.35 -3.94
CA GLY A 79 12.91 -6.38 -2.93
C GLY A 79 13.20 -6.97 -1.56
N ALA A 80 13.08 -6.14 -0.52
CA ALA A 80 13.37 -6.59 0.84
C ALA A 80 12.56 -5.86 1.91
N VAL A 81 12.19 -6.58 2.96
CA VAL A 81 11.69 -6.01 4.22
C VAL A 81 12.70 -6.32 5.31
N VAL A 82 13.12 -5.31 6.06
CA VAL A 82 14.06 -5.46 7.18
C VAL A 82 13.43 -4.91 8.44
N ALA A 83 13.21 -5.80 9.42
CA ALA A 83 12.76 -5.41 10.75
C ALA A 83 13.82 -4.52 11.44
N ILE A 84 13.37 -3.42 12.05
CA ILE A 84 14.19 -2.48 12.82
C ILE A 84 13.60 -2.32 14.22
N ASP A 85 14.46 -2.25 15.22
CA ASP A 85 14.13 -2.16 16.65
C ASP A 85 14.08 -0.72 17.17
N SER A 86 14.05 0.26 16.27
CA SER A 86 14.06 1.68 16.60
C SER A 86 13.46 2.49 15.46
N ASN A 87 13.22 3.79 15.69
CA ASN A 87 12.84 4.72 14.61
C ASN A 87 14.07 5.21 13.82
N GLN A 88 15.21 4.53 13.92
CA GLN A 88 16.39 4.87 13.15
C GLN A 88 16.25 4.34 11.72
N LEU A 89 16.84 5.06 10.78
CA LEU A 89 16.92 4.61 9.39
C LEU A 89 17.85 3.41 9.30
N LEU A 90 17.59 2.52 8.32
CA LEU A 90 18.53 1.46 8.00
C LEU A 90 19.92 2.05 7.65
N PRO A 91 21.02 1.45 8.11
CA PRO A 91 22.36 1.87 7.74
C PRO A 91 22.56 1.88 6.22
N GLU A 92 23.30 2.86 5.70
CA GLU A 92 23.60 2.95 4.26
C GLU A 92 24.35 1.72 3.74
N SER A 93 25.17 1.08 4.57
CA SER A 93 25.84 -0.19 4.27
C SER A 93 24.83 -1.32 4.00
N THR A 94 23.79 -1.45 4.83
CA THR A 94 22.69 -2.40 4.64
C THR A 94 21.93 -2.12 3.35
N LYS A 95 21.58 -0.85 3.09
CA LYS A 95 20.89 -0.47 1.85
C LYS A 95 21.73 -0.81 0.62
N ALA A 96 23.02 -0.48 0.65
CA ALA A 96 23.96 -0.75 -0.44
C ALA A 96 24.14 -2.26 -0.67
N ALA A 97 24.26 -3.05 0.40
CA ALA A 97 24.41 -4.50 0.32
C ALA A 97 23.19 -5.15 -0.35
N LEU A 98 21.97 -4.84 0.10
CA LEU A 98 20.75 -5.40 -0.48
C LEU A 98 20.55 -4.95 -1.94
N LYS A 99 20.83 -3.68 -2.25
CA LYS A 99 20.79 -3.17 -3.63
C LYS A 99 21.79 -3.89 -4.54
N GLN A 100 23.03 -4.08 -4.08
CA GLN A 100 24.08 -4.77 -4.85
C GLN A 100 23.71 -6.23 -5.13
N GLN A 101 22.97 -6.87 -4.22
CA GLN A 101 22.54 -8.26 -4.37
C GLN A 101 21.31 -8.41 -5.30
N GLY A 102 20.65 -7.31 -5.66
CA GLY A 102 19.53 -7.32 -6.61
C GLY A 102 18.17 -6.88 -6.04
N ALA A 103 18.11 -6.35 -4.83
CA ALA A 103 16.88 -5.69 -4.37
C ALA A 103 16.60 -4.44 -5.22
N HIS A 104 15.35 -4.31 -5.68
CA HIS A 104 14.85 -3.14 -6.40
C HIS A 104 14.04 -2.20 -5.51
N TRP A 105 13.62 -2.64 -4.32
CA TRP A 105 13.05 -1.81 -3.26
C TRP A 105 13.48 -2.34 -1.90
N LEU A 106 13.37 -1.48 -0.88
CA LEU A 106 13.69 -1.80 0.50
C LEU A 106 12.73 -1.09 1.44
N LEU A 107 12.09 -1.85 2.31
CA LEU A 107 11.23 -1.35 3.37
C LEU A 107 11.86 -1.64 4.74
N ALA A 108 12.17 -0.59 5.48
CA ALA A 108 12.47 -0.71 6.90
C ALA A 108 11.15 -0.81 7.67
N TRP A 109 10.94 -1.90 8.38
CA TRP A 109 9.68 -2.17 9.09
C TRP A 109 9.93 -2.27 10.58
N LEU A 110 9.07 -1.71 11.41
CA LEU A 110 9.27 -1.78 12.86
C LEU A 110 9.00 -3.19 13.37
N ASP A 111 9.96 -3.72 14.13
CA ASP A 111 9.85 -5.02 14.78
C ASP A 111 8.61 -5.08 15.68
N THR A 112 7.86 -6.19 15.60
CA THR A 112 6.59 -6.34 16.31
C THR A 112 6.75 -6.26 17.83
N GLU A 113 7.84 -6.79 18.38
CA GLU A 113 8.11 -6.72 19.82
C GLU A 113 8.42 -5.28 20.25
N TYR A 114 9.25 -4.58 19.48
CA TYR A 114 9.55 -3.16 19.73
C TYR A 114 8.26 -2.32 19.67
N MET A 115 7.44 -2.50 18.62
CA MET A 115 6.16 -1.80 18.48
C MET A 115 5.25 -2.04 19.68
N ARG A 116 5.09 -3.31 20.10
CA ARG A 116 4.25 -3.65 21.26
C ARG A 116 4.70 -2.91 22.51
N LYS A 117 6.01 -2.83 22.77
CA LYS A 117 6.56 -2.09 23.92
C LYS A 117 6.26 -0.60 23.84
N GLU A 118 6.41 0.02 22.68
CA GLU A 118 6.14 1.46 22.52
C GLU A 118 4.64 1.79 22.56
N VAL A 119 3.76 0.95 21.98
CA VAL A 119 2.31 1.10 22.11
C VAL A 119 1.90 0.97 23.59
N GLU A 120 2.39 -0.05 24.30
CA GLU A 120 2.09 -0.25 25.72
C GLU A 120 2.51 0.97 26.56
N LYS A 121 3.67 1.57 26.27
CA LYS A 121 4.16 2.79 26.90
C LYS A 121 3.28 4.01 26.58
N GLN A 122 2.86 4.20 25.33
CA GLN A 122 1.96 5.28 24.93
C GLN A 122 0.59 5.14 25.60
N VAL A 123 -0.01 3.94 25.54
CA VAL A 123 -1.31 3.63 26.15
C VAL A 123 -1.27 3.88 27.66
N ARG A 124 -0.21 3.43 28.36
CA ARG A 124 -0.01 3.74 29.78
C ARG A 124 -0.02 5.23 30.06
N LYS A 125 0.75 6.01 29.27
CA LYS A 125 0.84 7.46 29.43
C LYS A 125 -0.52 8.11 29.24
N GLN A 126 -1.24 7.76 28.17
CA GLN A 126 -2.51 8.36 27.81
C GLN A 126 -3.63 8.00 28.80
N PHE A 127 -3.77 6.72 29.17
CA PHE A 127 -4.78 6.31 30.15
C PHE A 127 -4.51 6.87 31.54
N LYS A 128 -3.23 7.01 31.96
CA LYS A 128 -2.88 7.66 33.23
C LYS A 128 -3.30 9.14 33.24
N GLN A 129 -3.19 9.82 32.11
CA GLN A 129 -3.64 11.21 31.96
C GLN A 129 -5.17 11.33 32.00
N GLN A 130 -5.87 10.44 31.32
CA GLN A 130 -7.34 10.43 31.27
C GLN A 130 -7.99 9.89 32.57
N ASN A 131 -7.29 9.01 33.30
CA ASN A 131 -7.80 8.30 34.48
C ASN A 131 -6.74 8.26 35.60
N PRO A 132 -6.46 9.40 36.27
CA PRO A 132 -5.37 9.50 37.24
C PRO A 132 -5.53 8.58 38.47
N GLY A 133 -6.75 8.14 38.79
CA GLY A 133 -7.04 7.22 39.90
C GLY A 133 -7.00 5.72 39.57
N MET A 134 -6.63 5.35 38.34
CA MET A 134 -6.62 3.93 37.93
C MET A 134 -5.50 3.15 38.64
N ALA A 135 -5.85 1.98 39.20
CA ALA A 135 -4.87 1.08 39.82
C ALA A 135 -3.79 0.62 38.82
N PRO A 136 -2.48 0.64 39.18
CA PRO A 136 -1.39 0.32 38.26
C PRO A 136 -1.52 -1.06 37.59
N ALA A 137 -1.99 -2.08 38.32
CA ALA A 137 -2.19 -3.42 37.78
C ALA A 137 -3.23 -3.45 36.65
N LYS A 138 -4.34 -2.71 36.82
CA LYS A 138 -5.39 -2.59 35.80
C LYS A 138 -4.90 -1.83 34.57
N LEU A 139 -4.16 -0.74 34.78
CA LEU A 139 -3.54 0.03 33.68
C LEU A 139 -2.56 -0.84 32.86
N ASN A 140 -1.70 -1.61 33.54
CA ASN A 140 -0.74 -2.50 32.88
C ASN A 140 -1.42 -3.65 32.11
N ALA A 141 -2.50 -4.21 32.65
CA ALA A 141 -3.27 -5.23 31.94
C ALA A 141 -3.91 -4.65 30.67
N LEU A 142 -4.57 -3.49 30.78
CA LEU A 142 -5.21 -2.81 29.64
C LEU A 142 -4.21 -2.42 28.56
N ALA A 143 -3.05 -1.86 28.96
CA ALA A 143 -2.01 -1.47 28.02
C ALA A 143 -1.45 -2.66 27.24
N ARG A 144 -1.22 -3.81 27.92
CA ARG A 144 -0.74 -5.04 27.27
C ARG A 144 -1.77 -5.62 26.30
N ASP A 145 -3.03 -5.70 26.73
CA ASP A 145 -4.13 -6.18 25.89
C ASP A 145 -4.33 -5.31 24.65
N PHE A 146 -4.33 -3.97 24.82
CA PHE A 146 -4.40 -3.04 23.70
C PHE A 146 -3.20 -3.17 22.76
N ALA A 147 -1.98 -3.20 23.29
CA ALA A 147 -0.77 -3.34 22.49
C ALA A 147 -0.76 -4.67 21.71
N GLN A 148 -1.24 -5.77 22.30
CA GLN A 148 -1.35 -7.05 21.62
C GLN A 148 -2.31 -6.97 20.43
N ARG A 149 -3.47 -6.32 20.57
CA ARG A 149 -4.42 -6.12 19.46
C ARG A 149 -3.91 -5.17 18.38
N SER A 150 -3.15 -4.14 18.76
CA SER A 150 -2.59 -3.15 17.83
C SER A 150 -1.29 -3.58 17.15
N ALA A 151 -0.69 -4.69 17.60
CA ALA A 151 0.54 -5.24 17.04
C ALA A 151 0.30 -6.00 15.72
N ASP A 152 -0.91 -6.53 15.50
CA ASP A 152 -1.29 -7.06 14.19
C ASP A 152 -1.49 -5.90 13.21
N ARG A 153 -0.49 -5.72 12.35
CA ARG A 153 -0.40 -4.67 11.33
C ARG A 153 -0.13 -5.26 9.95
N SER A 154 -0.58 -6.49 9.75
CA SER A 154 -0.45 -7.24 8.50
C SER A 154 -0.93 -6.44 7.28
N ASP A 155 -2.11 -5.85 7.36
CA ASP A 155 -2.68 -5.03 6.28
C ASP A 155 -1.89 -3.72 6.05
N LEU A 156 -1.33 -3.13 7.12
CA LEU A 156 -0.45 -1.96 7.00
C LEU A 156 0.88 -2.33 6.34
N LEU A 157 1.47 -3.48 6.65
CA LEU A 157 2.71 -3.91 5.99
C LEU A 157 2.47 -4.12 4.49
N ARG A 158 1.35 -4.73 4.10
CA ARG A 158 0.98 -4.85 2.68
C ARG A 158 0.83 -3.49 2.00
N HIS A 159 0.20 -2.53 2.68
CA HIS A 159 0.08 -1.15 2.22
C HIS A 159 1.46 -0.51 1.96
N GLU A 160 2.38 -0.58 2.93
CA GLU A 160 3.73 0.00 2.78
C GLU A 160 4.60 -0.72 1.72
N ILE A 161 4.45 -2.04 1.56
CA ILE A 161 5.08 -2.77 0.45
C ILE A 161 4.51 -2.28 -0.88
N GLY A 162 3.21 -1.99 -0.97
CA GLY A 162 2.57 -1.43 -2.16
C GLY A 162 3.22 -0.11 -2.64
N HIS A 163 3.47 0.83 -1.74
CA HIS A 163 4.24 2.05 -2.06
C HIS A 163 5.65 1.72 -2.59
N SER A 164 6.35 0.82 -1.89
CA SER A 164 7.73 0.42 -2.24
C SER A 164 7.81 -0.22 -3.63
N VAL A 165 6.85 -1.08 -3.96
CA VAL A 165 6.74 -1.77 -5.24
C VAL A 165 6.38 -0.80 -6.36
N LEU A 166 5.43 0.13 -6.15
CA LEU A 166 5.10 1.17 -7.14
C LEU A 166 6.34 1.98 -7.49
N LYS A 167 7.05 2.47 -6.46
CA LYS A 167 8.26 3.27 -6.62
C LYS A 167 9.32 2.51 -7.41
N ALA A 168 9.61 1.26 -7.05
CA ALA A 168 10.58 0.47 -7.79
C ALA A 168 10.18 0.16 -9.24
N ALA A 169 8.88 -0.03 -9.48
CA ALA A 169 8.39 -0.39 -10.80
C ALA A 169 8.37 0.79 -11.77
N TYR A 170 8.12 2.02 -11.32
CA TYR A 170 7.89 3.18 -12.19
C TYR A 170 8.86 4.34 -11.97
N TRP A 171 9.40 4.50 -10.75
CA TRP A 171 10.40 5.52 -10.38
C TRP A 171 11.64 4.87 -9.73
N PRO A 172 12.34 3.94 -10.43
CA PRO A 172 13.40 3.11 -9.84
C PRO A 172 14.58 3.92 -9.27
N GLN A 173 14.80 5.15 -9.73
CA GLN A 173 15.80 6.06 -9.17
C GLN A 173 15.51 6.46 -7.72
N GLU A 174 14.26 6.40 -7.29
CA GLU A 174 13.81 6.75 -5.94
C GLU A 174 13.66 5.53 -5.03
N ALA A 175 13.78 4.30 -5.55
CA ALA A 175 13.57 3.03 -4.86
C ALA A 175 14.19 2.95 -3.44
N PHE A 176 15.36 3.55 -3.24
CA PHE A 176 16.13 3.54 -1.99
C PHE A 176 16.19 4.92 -1.29
N VAL A 177 15.53 5.92 -1.86
CA VAL A 177 15.44 7.27 -1.29
C VAL A 177 14.36 7.28 -0.21
N THR A 178 14.73 7.76 0.97
CA THR A 178 13.81 8.10 2.07
C THR A 178 13.85 9.61 2.24
N ASP A 179 13.06 10.35 1.47
CA ASP A 179 12.92 11.80 1.65
C ASP A 179 11.58 12.15 2.31
N ASP A 180 11.55 13.30 3.00
CA ASP A 180 10.32 13.83 3.60
C ASP A 180 9.53 14.68 2.57
N ALA A 181 10.02 14.81 1.32
CA ALA A 181 9.44 15.65 0.28
C ALA A 181 8.23 15.00 -0.39
N HIS A 182 8.23 13.67 -0.55
CA HIS A 182 7.09 12.86 -1.01
C HIS A 182 6.60 11.91 0.09
N TYR A 183 5.30 11.54 0.10
CA TYR A 183 4.79 10.62 1.13
C TYR A 183 5.20 9.17 0.83
N GLY A 184 5.46 8.84 -0.45
CA GLY A 184 6.05 7.58 -0.89
C GLY A 184 6.97 7.72 -2.11
N SER A 185 6.42 8.13 -3.26
CA SER A 185 7.13 8.29 -4.55
C SER A 185 6.90 9.66 -5.20
N SER A 186 7.59 9.97 -6.30
CA SER A 186 7.29 11.13 -7.18
C SER A 186 5.93 11.03 -7.90
N ALA A 187 5.17 9.94 -7.71
CA ALA A 187 3.80 9.88 -8.17
C ALA A 187 2.93 10.95 -7.47
N PRO A 188 1.84 11.42 -8.11
CA PRO A 188 0.81 12.16 -7.39
C PRO A 188 0.31 11.36 -6.19
N ASP A 189 0.02 12.04 -5.08
CA ASP A 189 -0.32 11.39 -3.81
C ASP A 189 -1.52 10.42 -3.92
N TRP A 190 -2.47 10.68 -4.81
CA TRP A 190 -3.61 9.77 -5.02
C TRP A 190 -3.19 8.45 -5.66
N LEU A 191 -2.19 8.45 -6.56
CA LEU A 191 -1.72 7.26 -7.26
C LEU A 191 -0.82 6.42 -6.36
N ASP A 192 0.04 7.08 -5.60
CA ASP A 192 0.88 6.46 -4.58
C ASP A 192 0.01 5.68 -3.57
N GLU A 193 -1.03 6.33 -3.06
CA GLU A 193 -2.01 5.71 -2.16
C GLU A 193 -2.91 4.69 -2.85
N ALA A 194 -3.29 4.89 -4.10
CA ALA A 194 -4.05 3.89 -4.86
C ALA A 194 -3.26 2.59 -5.00
N ALA A 195 -1.95 2.68 -5.22
CA ALA A 195 -1.08 1.51 -5.28
C ALA A 195 -1.04 0.77 -3.94
N ALA A 196 -0.91 1.49 -2.82
CA ALA A 196 -0.88 0.89 -1.49
C ALA A 196 -2.23 0.32 -1.04
N ILE A 197 -3.32 1.08 -1.19
CA ILE A 197 -4.68 0.69 -0.81
C ILE A 197 -5.19 -0.49 -1.64
N ALA A 198 -4.79 -0.60 -2.91
CA ALA A 198 -5.12 -1.77 -3.73
C ALA A 198 -4.49 -3.07 -3.18
N MET A 199 -3.42 -2.97 -2.40
CA MET A 199 -2.71 -4.12 -1.81
C MET A 199 -3.23 -4.53 -0.43
N GLU A 200 -4.15 -3.77 0.17
CA GLU A 200 -4.67 -4.04 1.51
C GLU A 200 -5.53 -5.32 1.59
N GLY A 201 -5.73 -5.81 2.82
CA GLY A 201 -6.61 -6.94 3.08
C GLY A 201 -8.10 -6.62 2.99
N PRO A 202 -8.95 -7.66 3.05
CA PRO A 202 -10.40 -7.52 2.93
C PRO A 202 -11.02 -6.62 4.01
N LYS A 203 -10.48 -6.66 5.24
CA LYS A 203 -11.00 -5.89 6.37
C LYS A 203 -10.86 -4.38 6.15
N ASP A 204 -9.66 -3.93 5.80
CA ASP A 204 -9.39 -2.50 5.55
C ASP A 204 -10.08 -2.03 4.26
N THR A 205 -10.09 -2.88 3.23
CA THR A 205 -10.87 -2.66 2.00
C THR A 205 -12.35 -2.37 2.31
N GLU A 206 -13.00 -3.23 3.08
CA GLU A 206 -14.43 -3.07 3.40
C GLU A 206 -14.67 -1.84 4.28
N SER A 207 -13.81 -1.62 5.27
CA SER A 207 -13.91 -0.44 6.15
C SER A 207 -13.83 0.86 5.34
N ARG A 208 -12.93 0.94 4.36
CA ARG A 208 -12.80 2.10 3.46
C ARG A 208 -14.01 2.27 2.54
N ARG A 209 -14.60 1.17 2.05
CA ARG A 209 -15.81 1.20 1.22
C ARG A 209 -17.02 1.73 1.99
N ILE A 210 -17.20 1.27 3.23
CA ILE A 210 -18.25 1.78 4.12
C ILE A 210 -18.11 3.30 4.30
N LEU A 211 -16.90 3.76 4.61
CA LEU A 211 -16.61 5.19 4.74
C LEU A 211 -16.87 5.95 3.44
N PHE A 212 -16.46 5.40 2.29
CA PHE A 212 -16.71 6.03 0.98
C PHE A 212 -18.21 6.19 0.70
N VAL A 213 -19.02 5.18 1.01
CA VAL A 213 -20.49 5.24 0.86
C VAL A 213 -21.08 6.34 1.76
N GLN A 214 -20.62 6.44 3.01
CA GLN A 214 -21.04 7.50 3.93
C GLN A 214 -20.63 8.90 3.42
N MET A 215 -19.41 9.04 2.88
CA MET A 215 -18.97 10.31 2.25
C MET A 215 -19.87 10.70 1.08
N ALA A 216 -20.18 9.73 0.21
CA ALA A 216 -21.02 9.95 -0.94
C ALA A 216 -22.47 10.30 -0.54
N ALA A 217 -22.96 9.75 0.56
CA ALA A 217 -24.28 10.06 1.12
C ALA A 217 -24.35 11.43 1.81
N GLY A 218 -23.19 12.03 2.11
CA GLY A 218 -23.09 13.28 2.86
C GLY A 218 -23.12 13.10 4.38
N ASP A 219 -22.98 11.86 4.86
CA ASP A 219 -23.05 11.53 6.30
C ASP A 219 -21.75 11.90 7.04
N LEU A 220 -20.63 12.06 6.32
CA LEU A 220 -19.33 12.46 6.87
C LEU A 220 -19.07 13.95 6.65
N TYR A 221 -19.60 14.80 7.54
CA TYR A 221 -19.51 16.26 7.44
C TYR A 221 -18.09 16.80 7.25
N HIS A 222 -17.11 16.25 7.99
CA HIS A 222 -15.72 16.69 7.90
C HIS A 222 -14.95 16.10 6.70
N ALA A 223 -15.53 15.14 5.98
CA ALA A 223 -14.92 14.49 4.83
C ALA A 223 -15.92 14.36 3.68
N PRO A 224 -16.39 15.48 3.10
CA PRO A 224 -17.28 15.40 1.94
C PRO A 224 -16.56 14.78 0.75
N LEU A 225 -17.30 14.03 -0.07
CA LEU A 225 -16.79 13.51 -1.33
C LEU A 225 -16.36 14.65 -2.25
N LYS A 226 -15.10 14.64 -2.67
CA LYS A 226 -14.54 15.72 -3.50
C LYS A 226 -14.74 15.42 -4.99
N PRO A 227 -15.00 16.45 -5.82
CA PRO A 227 -14.87 16.35 -7.27
C PRO A 227 -13.48 15.85 -7.69
N LEU A 228 -13.38 15.17 -8.84
CA LEU A 228 -12.14 14.54 -9.33
C LEU A 228 -11.05 15.57 -9.62
N ASP A 229 -11.38 16.73 -10.18
CA ASP A 229 -10.41 17.82 -10.42
C ASP A 229 -9.75 18.29 -9.13
N GLN A 230 -10.52 18.35 -8.04
CA GLN A 230 -9.98 18.67 -6.72
C GLN A 230 -9.19 17.50 -6.15
N PHE A 231 -9.78 16.30 -6.14
CA PHE A 231 -9.20 15.10 -5.53
C PHE A 231 -7.85 14.70 -6.15
N LEU A 232 -7.76 14.69 -7.49
CA LEU A 232 -6.55 14.28 -8.20
C LEU A 232 -5.41 15.29 -8.07
N GLY A 233 -5.72 16.54 -7.66
CA GLY A 233 -4.74 17.58 -7.34
C GLY A 233 -4.44 17.73 -5.85
N MET A 234 -5.02 16.90 -4.97
CA MET A 234 -4.79 17.02 -3.53
C MET A 234 -3.37 16.60 -3.15
N GLN A 235 -2.79 17.36 -2.21
CA GLN A 235 -1.65 16.89 -1.44
C GLN A 235 -2.10 15.93 -0.33
N HIS A 236 -1.24 14.96 -0.02
CA HIS A 236 -1.48 13.96 1.00
C HIS A 236 -1.81 14.61 2.36
N PRO A 237 -2.93 14.27 3.02
CA PRO A 237 -3.37 14.95 4.24
C PRO A 237 -2.36 14.92 5.39
N ARG A 238 -1.51 13.88 5.51
CA ARG A 238 -0.44 13.86 6.53
C ARG A 238 0.57 15.01 6.36
N LYS A 239 0.72 15.57 5.16
CA LYS A 239 1.62 16.71 4.91
C LYS A 239 0.90 18.05 5.00
N SER A 240 -0.33 18.10 4.49
CA SER A 240 -1.05 19.35 4.27
C SER A 240 -1.97 19.75 5.42
N ASP A 241 -2.45 18.81 6.24
CA ASP A 241 -3.40 19.11 7.31
C ASP A 241 -2.70 19.55 8.61
N ALA A 242 -2.71 20.86 8.86
CA ALA A 242 -2.12 21.46 10.06
C ALA A 242 -2.77 20.97 11.37
N GLY A 243 -4.00 20.46 11.32
CA GLY A 243 -4.73 19.92 12.46
C GLY A 243 -4.27 18.53 12.89
N LEU A 244 -3.49 17.82 12.07
CA LEU A 244 -2.92 16.53 12.48
C LEU A 244 -1.81 16.73 13.51
N PRO A 245 -1.67 15.84 14.52
CA PRO A 245 -0.52 15.85 15.41
C PRO A 245 0.81 15.71 14.65
N ALA A 246 1.86 16.40 15.07
CA ALA A 246 3.18 16.35 14.42
C ALA A 246 3.73 14.92 14.25
N ALA A 247 3.41 14.02 15.19
CA ALA A 247 3.80 12.61 15.11
C ALA A 247 3.10 11.84 13.98
N MET A 248 1.88 12.23 13.58
CA MET A 248 1.14 11.66 12.45
C MET A 248 1.52 12.30 11.11
N ARG A 249 2.15 13.49 11.14
CA ARG A 249 2.65 14.16 9.93
C ARG A 249 4.00 13.62 9.45
N SER A 250 4.70 12.87 10.30
CA SER A 250 5.99 12.26 9.99
C SER A 250 5.80 10.86 9.40
N SER A 251 6.37 10.62 8.21
CA SER A 251 6.51 9.28 7.61
C SER A 251 7.37 8.33 8.46
N LYS A 252 8.18 8.87 9.39
CA LYS A 252 9.10 8.10 10.25
C LYS A 252 8.44 7.59 11.55
N ASN A 253 7.21 8.00 11.86
CA ASN A 253 6.56 7.72 13.14
C ASN A 253 5.20 7.01 13.00
N ASN A 254 5.19 5.81 12.40
CA ASN A 254 4.00 4.95 12.29
C ASN A 254 3.53 4.35 13.65
N ILE A 255 4.23 4.61 14.76
CA ILE A 255 3.90 4.08 16.10
C ILE A 255 2.88 4.96 16.85
N THR A 256 2.39 6.05 16.27
CA THR A 256 1.43 6.91 16.98
C THR A 256 0.06 6.24 17.02
N VAL A 257 -0.39 5.81 18.20
CA VAL A 257 -1.75 5.30 18.39
C VAL A 257 -2.58 6.36 19.12
N GLY A 258 -3.59 6.90 18.43
CA GLY A 258 -4.58 7.77 19.06
C GLY A 258 -5.66 6.95 19.74
N ILE A 259 -5.80 7.07 21.07
CA ILE A 259 -6.99 6.59 21.79
C ILE A 259 -7.97 7.76 21.88
N GLY A 260 -8.94 7.82 20.96
CA GLY A 260 -9.97 8.85 20.92
C GLY A 260 -11.07 8.49 19.92
N ASN A 261 -12.25 9.09 20.10
CA ASN A 261 -13.33 8.96 19.12
C ASN A 261 -12.92 9.68 17.84
N LEU A 262 -13.14 9.05 16.68
CA LEU A 262 -12.86 9.64 15.38
C LEU A 262 -13.60 10.98 15.19
N ASP A 263 -14.79 11.10 15.78
CA ASP A 263 -15.67 12.27 15.67
C ASP A 263 -15.09 13.54 16.31
N ASP A 264 -14.17 13.41 17.28
CA ASP A 264 -13.60 14.56 18.00
C ASP A 264 -12.40 15.18 17.27
N ASN A 265 -11.94 14.59 16.17
CA ASN A 265 -10.78 15.08 15.41
C ASN A 265 -11.08 15.21 13.91
N ALA A 266 -11.58 16.37 13.52
CA ALA A 266 -11.90 16.69 12.13
C ALA A 266 -10.72 16.49 11.16
N ALA A 267 -9.47 16.66 11.59
CA ALA A 267 -8.29 16.41 10.75
C ALA A 267 -8.08 14.92 10.48
N LEU A 268 -8.30 14.08 11.50
CA LEU A 268 -8.26 12.63 11.35
C LEU A 268 -9.40 12.14 10.44
N VAL A 269 -10.61 12.68 10.59
CA VAL A 269 -11.75 12.37 9.70
C VAL A 269 -11.44 12.75 8.25
N ARG A 270 -10.85 13.93 8.00
CA ARG A 270 -10.40 14.33 6.66
C ARG A 270 -9.37 13.38 6.06
N MET A 271 -8.39 12.96 6.85
CA MET A 271 -7.36 12.01 6.40
C MET A 271 -7.97 10.65 6.04
N ILE A 272 -8.82 10.11 6.90
CA ILE A 272 -9.51 8.83 6.65
C ILE A 272 -10.42 8.93 5.43
N GLY A 273 -11.13 10.06 5.27
CA GLY A 273 -11.97 10.33 4.11
C GLY A 273 -11.18 10.40 2.79
N TYR A 274 -9.99 10.99 2.80
CA TYR A 274 -9.12 10.97 1.63
C TYR A 274 -8.79 9.53 1.20
N TYR A 275 -8.39 8.67 2.14
CA TYR A 275 -8.11 7.27 1.82
C TYR A 275 -9.36 6.49 1.38
N ALA A 276 -10.52 6.78 1.96
CA ALA A 276 -11.78 6.20 1.52
C ALA A 276 -12.13 6.62 0.08
N GLN A 277 -11.87 7.87 -0.29
CA GLN A 277 -12.03 8.34 -1.67
C GLN A 277 -11.01 7.69 -2.63
N VAL A 278 -9.76 7.49 -2.21
CA VAL A 278 -8.77 6.71 -2.98
C VAL A 278 -9.27 5.27 -3.19
N ARG A 279 -9.84 4.63 -2.17
CA ARG A 279 -10.44 3.29 -2.34
C ARG A 279 -11.58 3.30 -3.35
N GLY A 280 -12.49 4.27 -3.24
CA GLY A 280 -13.58 4.45 -4.21
C GLY A 280 -13.06 4.66 -5.63
N TRP A 281 -11.95 5.40 -5.78
CA TRP A 281 -11.27 5.61 -7.06
C TRP A 281 -10.70 4.31 -7.65
N VAL A 282 -10.03 3.50 -6.83
CA VAL A 282 -9.55 2.16 -7.23
C VAL A 282 -10.72 1.26 -7.66
N ASP A 283 -11.81 1.24 -6.90
CA ASP A 283 -12.99 0.44 -7.23
C ASP A 283 -13.67 0.92 -8.52
N PHE A 284 -13.80 2.23 -8.75
CA PHE A 284 -14.31 2.79 -10.00
C PHE A 284 -13.48 2.36 -11.20
N LEU A 285 -12.15 2.48 -11.11
CA LEU A 285 -11.24 2.07 -12.19
C LEU A 285 -11.34 0.56 -12.46
N SER A 286 -11.43 -0.24 -11.40
CA SER A 286 -11.62 -1.69 -11.53
C SER A 286 -12.95 -2.07 -12.19
N ASP A 287 -14.03 -1.34 -11.90
CA ASP A 287 -15.37 -1.62 -12.43
C ASP A 287 -15.60 -1.07 -13.84
N SER A 288 -14.97 0.07 -14.14
CA SER A 288 -15.30 0.88 -15.32
C SER A 288 -14.25 0.82 -16.42
N ALA A 289 -13.05 0.31 -16.13
CA ALA A 289 -11.95 0.27 -17.07
C ALA A 289 -11.47 -1.16 -17.36
N LYS A 290 -10.70 -1.31 -18.44
CA LYS A 290 -9.99 -2.56 -18.74
C LYS A 290 -8.83 -2.79 -17.76
N PRO A 291 -8.41 -4.06 -17.52
CA PRO A 291 -7.27 -4.37 -16.66
C PRO A 291 -6.00 -3.61 -17.05
N GLY A 292 -5.17 -3.26 -16.06
CA GLY A 292 -3.91 -2.55 -16.26
C GLY A 292 -4.03 -1.03 -16.39
N VAL A 293 -5.22 -0.44 -16.20
CA VAL A 293 -5.42 1.02 -16.30
C VAL A 293 -4.51 1.81 -15.35
N LEU A 294 -4.36 1.37 -14.10
CA LEU A 294 -3.46 2.00 -13.13
C LEU A 294 -2.00 1.90 -13.55
N GLY A 295 -1.62 0.79 -14.20
CA GLY A 295 -0.29 0.62 -14.77
C GLY A 295 0.00 1.57 -15.92
N SER A 296 -0.97 1.77 -16.81
CA SER A 296 -0.87 2.73 -17.91
C SER A 296 -0.77 4.18 -17.42
N ILE A 297 -1.56 4.54 -16.40
CA ILE A 297 -1.48 5.87 -15.79
C ILE A 297 -0.09 6.07 -15.18
N ALA A 298 0.37 5.12 -14.36
CA ALA A 298 1.67 5.19 -13.70
C ALA A 298 2.82 5.30 -14.71
N GLU A 299 2.79 4.52 -15.80
CA GLU A 299 3.80 4.58 -16.86
C GLU A 299 3.84 5.94 -17.57
N SER A 300 2.68 6.51 -17.89
CA SER A 300 2.58 7.83 -18.53
C SER A 300 3.12 8.94 -17.62
N LEU A 301 2.73 8.93 -16.33
CA LEU A 301 3.18 9.92 -15.37
C LEU A 301 4.69 9.80 -15.09
N ALA A 302 5.22 8.58 -14.98
CA ALA A 302 6.66 8.34 -14.87
C ALA A 302 7.44 8.80 -16.12
N GLY A 303 6.79 8.77 -17.29
CA GLY A 303 7.30 9.33 -18.54
C GLY A 303 7.26 10.86 -18.64
N GLY A 304 6.74 11.55 -17.62
CA GLY A 304 6.69 13.02 -17.55
C GLY A 304 5.41 13.64 -18.12
N ASN A 305 4.42 12.84 -18.52
CA ASN A 305 3.10 13.37 -18.87
C ASN A 305 2.31 13.71 -17.60
N ASP A 306 1.31 14.57 -17.73
CA ASP A 306 0.28 14.73 -16.70
C ASP A 306 -0.93 13.79 -16.93
N PHE A 307 -1.86 13.77 -15.98
CA PHE A 307 -3.04 12.91 -16.04
C PHE A 307 -4.01 13.30 -17.16
N GLU A 308 -4.15 14.58 -17.49
CA GLU A 308 -5.05 15.04 -18.56
C GLU A 308 -4.50 14.65 -19.95
N GLN A 309 -3.18 14.71 -20.12
CA GLN A 309 -2.48 14.19 -21.28
C GLN A 309 -2.72 12.69 -21.42
N TRP A 310 -2.55 11.91 -20.35
CA TRP A 310 -2.88 10.48 -20.35
C TRP A 310 -4.35 10.22 -20.73
N LEU A 311 -5.30 10.99 -20.17
CA LEU A 311 -6.72 10.87 -20.50
C LEU A 311 -6.96 11.06 -22.00
N SER A 312 -6.38 12.11 -22.58
CA SER A 312 -6.58 12.43 -23.99
C SER A 312 -5.99 11.38 -24.95
N GLN A 313 -4.92 10.71 -24.53
CA GLN A 313 -4.15 9.79 -25.37
C GLN A 313 -4.59 8.32 -25.21
N HIS A 314 -4.86 7.88 -23.98
CA HIS A 314 -4.96 6.46 -23.65
C HIS A 314 -6.30 6.05 -23.04
N ALA A 315 -7.06 6.95 -22.40
CA ALA A 315 -8.24 6.55 -21.63
C ALA A 315 -9.30 5.79 -22.45
N ALA A 316 -9.49 6.15 -23.72
CA ALA A 316 -10.44 5.46 -24.61
C ALA A 316 -10.09 3.96 -24.78
N GLU A 317 -8.79 3.62 -24.82
CA GLU A 317 -8.34 2.24 -24.94
C GLU A 317 -8.75 1.41 -23.72
N TYR A 318 -8.82 2.05 -22.55
CA TYR A 318 -9.23 1.47 -21.27
C TYR A 318 -10.74 1.57 -21.01
N GLY A 319 -11.54 2.20 -21.90
CA GLY A 319 -12.98 2.37 -21.70
C GLY A 319 -13.35 3.53 -20.78
N LEU A 320 -12.42 4.44 -20.53
CA LEU A 320 -12.64 5.66 -19.76
C LEU A 320 -12.85 6.87 -20.67
N ALA A 321 -13.51 7.88 -20.12
CA ALA A 321 -13.67 9.16 -20.81
C ALA A 321 -12.31 9.86 -21.01
N THR A 322 -12.14 10.53 -22.15
CA THR A 322 -10.86 11.11 -22.60
C THR A 322 -10.59 12.54 -22.14
N SER A 323 -11.40 13.05 -21.21
CA SER A 323 -11.22 14.37 -20.60
C SER A 323 -11.72 14.37 -19.17
N LEU A 324 -11.15 15.23 -18.33
CA LEU A 324 -11.51 15.29 -16.92
C LEU A 324 -13.00 15.61 -16.66
N PRO A 325 -13.66 16.55 -17.37
CA PRO A 325 -15.10 16.78 -17.17
C PRO A 325 -15.98 15.58 -17.55
N ALA A 326 -15.61 14.86 -18.61
CA ALA A 326 -16.33 13.67 -19.03
C ALA A 326 -16.10 12.50 -18.06
N LEU A 327 -14.87 12.36 -17.54
CA LEU A 327 -14.51 11.39 -16.52
C LEU A 327 -15.24 11.67 -15.20
N GLN A 328 -15.34 12.94 -14.81
CA GLN A 328 -16.14 13.38 -13.66
C GLN A 328 -17.62 12.97 -13.81
N SER A 329 -18.18 13.06 -15.02
CA SER A 329 -19.55 12.63 -15.30
C SER A 329 -19.69 11.11 -15.20
N GLN A 330 -18.71 10.36 -15.72
CA GLN A 330 -18.63 8.90 -15.62
C GLN A 330 -18.52 8.44 -14.16
N TRP A 331 -17.64 9.05 -13.38
CA TRP A 331 -17.47 8.84 -11.94
C TRP A 331 -18.76 9.12 -11.18
N ALA A 332 -19.40 10.27 -11.40
CA ALA A 332 -20.64 10.62 -10.72
C ALA A 332 -21.78 9.64 -11.04
N ALA A 333 -21.83 9.11 -12.28
CA ALA A 333 -22.78 8.07 -12.64
C ALA A 333 -22.50 6.75 -11.91
N TRP A 334 -21.23 6.35 -11.78
CA TRP A 334 -20.82 5.17 -11.03
C TRP A 334 -21.15 5.31 -9.53
N VAL A 335 -20.84 6.45 -8.91
CA VAL A 335 -21.17 6.73 -7.50
C VAL A 335 -22.67 6.63 -7.26
N ARG A 336 -23.50 7.28 -8.08
CA ARG A 336 -24.97 7.20 -7.96
C ARG A 336 -25.49 5.77 -8.10
N LYS A 337 -24.89 4.96 -8.99
CA LYS A 337 -25.24 3.55 -9.16
C LYS A 337 -24.88 2.73 -7.91
N GLY A 338 -23.74 3.02 -7.28
CA GLY A 338 -23.33 2.38 -6.02
C GLY A 338 -24.22 2.75 -4.84
N GLN A 339 -24.84 3.94 -4.87
CA GLN A 339 -25.80 4.40 -3.87
C GLN A 339 -27.24 3.94 -4.13
N ALA A 340 -27.53 3.28 -5.24
CA ALA A 340 -28.88 2.82 -5.54
C ALA A 340 -29.31 1.75 -4.51
N PRO A 341 -30.52 1.86 -3.93
CA PRO A 341 -31.01 0.90 -2.94
C PRO A 341 -31.08 -0.50 -3.59
N GLY A 342 -30.29 -1.44 -3.06
CA GLY A 342 -30.17 -2.81 -3.58
C GLY A 342 -28.75 -3.38 -3.68
N LYS A 343 -27.70 -2.59 -3.38
CA LYS A 343 -26.30 -3.04 -3.30
C LYS A 343 -25.59 -2.79 -1.96
N SER A 344 -26.31 -2.30 -0.96
CA SER A 344 -25.74 -2.02 0.35
C SER A 344 -25.72 -3.27 1.25
N ALA A 345 -24.49 -3.62 1.65
CA ALA A 345 -24.04 -4.68 2.56
C ALA A 345 -23.78 -6.06 1.92
N PRO A 346 -22.55 -6.61 2.02
CA PRO A 346 -22.37 -8.06 2.04
C PRO A 346 -23.12 -8.59 3.26
N GLU A 347 -23.91 -9.66 3.08
CA GLU A 347 -24.50 -10.38 4.20
C GLU A 347 -23.40 -10.80 5.18
N SER A 348 -23.61 -10.47 6.46
CA SER A 348 -22.71 -10.67 7.60
C SER A 348 -22.38 -12.12 7.89
#